data_AF-A0A7C1UXN0-F1
#
_entry.id   AF-A0A7C1UXN0-F1
#
_cell.length_a   1.000
_cell.length_b   1.000
_cell.length_c   1.000
_cell.angle_alpha   90.00
_cell.angle_beta   90.00
_cell.angle_gamma   90.00
#
_symmetry.space_group_name_H-M   'P 1'
#
loop_
_entity.id
_entity.type
_entity.pdbx_description
1 polymer ?
#
loop_
_entity_poly.entity_id
_entity_poly.type
_entity_poly.pdbx_seq_one_letter_code
_entity_poly.pdbx_strand_id
1 'polypeptide(L)'
;VPRFVKNTGDMKIPVLVYMGAILLMHIAALLRIAQFQGLPFILVYVGSLSYIFSDAMLASNKWTGEFTNARSIVMSTYFMAQFYITLGVLFSSLL
;
A
#
# COMPACT_ATOMS: atom_id res chain seq x y z
N VAL A 1 3.86 6.29 15.46
CA VAL A 1 4.80 6.15 14.33
C VAL A 1 5.44 4.77 14.39
N PRO A 2 5.54 4.03 13.27
CA PRO A 2 6.14 2.69 13.26
C PRO A 2 7.58 2.66 13.81
N ARG A 3 7.98 1.54 14.41
CA ARG A 3 9.29 1.40 15.06
C ARG A 3 10.47 1.68 14.12
N PHE A 4 10.35 1.32 12.84
CA PHE A 4 11.39 1.49 11.83
C PHE A 4 11.78 2.95 11.54
N VAL A 5 10.90 3.92 11.82
CA VAL A 5 11.16 5.35 11.57
C VAL A 5 12.27 5.90 12.48
N LYS A 6 12.50 5.27 13.62
CA LYS A 6 13.59 5.68 14.53
C LYS A 6 14.97 5.38 13.92
N ASN A 7 15.07 4.32 13.13
CA ASN A 7 16.31 3.81 12.55
C ASN A 7 16.66 4.45 11.20
N THR A 8 15.85 5.39 10.71
CA THR A 8 15.98 5.93 9.35
C THR A 8 17.02 7.05 9.21
N GLY A 9 17.65 7.49 10.30
CA GLY A 9 18.70 8.52 10.27
C GLY A 9 18.28 9.78 9.49
N ASP A 10 19.07 10.16 8.49
CA ASP A 10 18.83 11.31 7.62
C ASP A 10 17.67 11.09 6.62
N MET A 11 17.29 9.83 6.36
CA MET A 11 16.17 9.48 5.47
C MET A 11 14.78 9.59 6.14
N LYS A 12 14.70 10.07 7.39
CA LYS A 12 13.43 10.22 8.13
C LYS A 12 12.39 11.06 7.40
N ILE A 13 12.78 12.25 6.91
CA ILE A 13 11.85 13.16 6.22
C ILE A 13 11.34 12.52 4.91
N PRO A 14 12.22 12.01 4.01
CA PRO A 14 11.77 11.28 2.82
C PRO A 14 10.80 10.13 3.12
N VAL A 15 11.08 9.33 4.16
CA VAL A 15 10.23 8.19 4.52
C VAL A 15 8.87 8.65 5.03
N LEU A 16 8.80 9.71 5.85
CA LEU A 16 7.52 10.23 6.32
C LEU A 16 6.68 10.82 5.18
N VAL A 17 7.29 11.53 4.25
CA VAL A 17 6.61 12.05 3.05
C VAL A 17 6.05 10.91 2.21
N TYR A 18 6.85 9.87 1.98
CA TYR A 18 6.43 8.68 1.23
C TYR A 18 5.28 7.94 1.91
N MET A 19 5.36 7.71 3.23
CA MET A 19 4.27 7.12 4.01
C MET A 19 2.99 7.96 3.92
N GLY A 20 3.12 9.29 3.96
CA GLY A 20 2.01 10.21 3.77
C GLY A 20 1.35 10.04 2.40
N ALA A 21 2.14 9.93 1.33
CA ALA A 21 1.63 9.71 -0.02
C ALA A 21 0.85 8.38 -0.14
N ILE A 22 1.35 7.30 0.45
CA ILE A 22 0.64 6.00 0.46
C ILE A 22 -0.68 6.10 1.24
N LEU A 23 -0.67 6.77 2.40
CA LEU A 23 -1.89 6.95 3.18
C LEU A 23 -2.93 7.80 2.44
N LEU A 24 -2.49 8.86 1.75
CA LEU A 24 -3.36 9.66 0.89
C LEU A 24 -3.95 8.82 -0.26
N MET A 25 -3.17 7.93 -0.86
CA MET A 25 -3.67 6.99 -1.86
C MET A 25 -4.75 6.06 -1.28
N HIS A 26 -4.56 5.54 -0.07
CA HIS A 26 -5.58 4.71 0.59
C HIS A 26 -6.85 5.51 0.97
N ILE A 27 -6.70 6.75 1.43
CA ILE A 27 -7.84 7.64 1.69
C ILE A 27 -8.59 7.91 0.38
N ALA A 28 -7.89 8.18 -0.73
CA ALA A 28 -8.51 8.33 -2.03
C ALA A 28 -9.24 7.06 -2.47
N ALA A 29 -8.68 5.87 -2.23
CA ALA A 29 -9.34 4.59 -2.48
C ALA A 29 -10.63 4.44 -1.64
N LEU A 30 -10.61 4.83 -0.36
CA LEU A 30 -11.78 4.80 0.52
C LEU A 30 -12.88 5.76 0.03
N LEU A 31 -12.51 6.98 -0.38
CA LEU A 31 -13.45 8.00 -0.85
C LEU A 31 -14.19 7.58 -2.13
N ARG A 32 -13.69 6.61 -2.88
CA ARG A 32 -14.41 6.04 -4.04
C ARG A 32 -15.76 5.43 -3.69
N ILE A 33 -16.03 5.11 -2.43
CA ILE A 33 -17.34 4.60 -1.97
C ILE A 33 -18.50 5.56 -2.31
N ALA A 34 -18.20 6.87 -2.46
CA ALA A 34 -19.18 7.87 -2.82
C ALA A 34 -19.66 7.77 -4.29
N GLN A 35 -18.88 7.13 -5.16
CA GLN A 35 -19.16 7.04 -6.60
C GLN A 35 -19.36 5.60 -7.08
N PHE A 36 -18.65 4.64 -6.49
CA PHE A 36 -18.67 3.24 -6.89
C PHE A 36 -19.13 2.36 -5.72
N GLN A 37 -20.08 1.48 -5.99
CA GLN A 37 -20.63 0.52 -5.02
C GLN A 37 -20.26 -0.90 -5.44
N GLY A 38 -20.11 -1.81 -4.49
CA GLY A 38 -19.86 -3.23 -4.76
C GLY A 38 -18.42 -3.56 -5.21
N LEU A 39 -18.30 -4.48 -6.16
CA LEU A 39 -17.02 -5.11 -6.52
C LEU A 39 -15.92 -4.12 -6.96
N PRO A 40 -16.17 -3.10 -7.80
CA PRO A 40 -15.11 -2.19 -8.25
C PRO A 40 -14.48 -1.41 -7.08
N PHE A 41 -15.30 -0.97 -6.13
CA PHE A 41 -14.83 -0.31 -4.90
C PHE A 41 -14.03 -1.28 -4.02
N ILE A 42 -14.57 -2.47 -3.75
CA ILE A 42 -13.95 -3.47 -2.87
C ILE A 42 -12.56 -3.84 -3.41
N LEU A 43 -12.41 -4.03 -4.72
CA LEU A 43 -11.12 -4.34 -5.34
C LEU A 43 -10.08 -3.24 -5.10
N VAL A 44 -10.42 -1.96 -5.35
CA VAL A 44 -9.47 -0.86 -5.12
C VAL A 44 -9.16 -0.69 -3.63
N TYR A 45 -10.16 -0.83 -2.75
CA TYR A 45 -9.97 -0.75 -1.31
C TYR A 45 -9.04 -1.84 -0.78
N VAL A 46 -9.31 -3.11 -1.09
CA VAL A 46 -8.47 -4.25 -0.69
C VAL A 46 -7.07 -4.12 -1.29
N GLY A 47 -6.96 -3.73 -2.56
CA GLY A 47 -5.67 -3.50 -3.22
C GLY A 47 -4.83 -2.42 -2.53
N SER A 48 -5.45 -1.31 -2.12
CA SER A 48 -4.75 -0.24 -1.39
C SER A 48 -4.27 -0.68 0.00
N LEU A 49 -5.02 -1.53 0.71
CA LEU A 49 -4.58 -2.14 1.98
C LEU A 49 -3.39 -3.08 1.77
N SER A 50 -3.44 -3.92 0.73
CA SER A 50 -2.31 -4.78 0.35
C SER A 50 -1.07 -3.96 0.02
N TYR A 51 -1.23 -2.80 -0.63
CA TYR A 51 -0.13 -1.88 -0.94
C TYR A 51 0.52 -1.34 0.35
N ILE A 52 -0.28 -0.80 1.29
CA ILE A 52 0.21 -0.36 2.60
C ILE A 52 0.97 -1.48 3.32
N PHE A 53 0.42 -2.70 3.31
CA PHE A 53 1.05 -3.83 3.97
C PHE A 53 2.40 -4.19 3.33
N SER A 54 2.47 -4.23 1.99
CA SER A 54 3.70 -4.48 1.25
C SER A 54 4.79 -3.46 1.61
N ASP A 55 4.45 -2.17 1.62
CA ASP A 55 5.38 -1.09 1.96
C ASP A 55 5.81 -1.09 3.42
N ALA A 56 4.91 -1.43 4.34
CA ALA A 56 5.25 -1.59 5.75
C ALA A 56 6.27 -2.73 5.95
N MET A 57 6.11 -3.85 5.23
CA MET A 57 7.06 -4.96 5.26
C MET A 57 8.41 -4.59 4.63
N LEU A 58 8.40 -3.87 3.50
CA LEU A 58 9.61 -3.38 2.84
C LEU A 58 10.40 -2.42 3.75
N ALA A 59 9.72 -1.47 4.40
CA ALA A 59 10.34 -0.54 5.33
C ALA A 59 10.87 -1.26 6.58
N SER A 60 10.14 -2.25 7.10
CA SER A 60 10.60 -3.06 8.23
C SER A 60 11.88 -3.83 7.88
N ASN A 61 11.91 -4.49 6.72
CA ASN A 61 13.08 -5.24 6.24
C ASN A 61 14.30 -4.33 6.08
N LYS A 62 14.11 -3.10 5.59
CA LYS A 62 15.21 -2.17 5.31
C LYS A 62 15.80 -1.51 6.55
N TRP A 63 14.99 -1.24 7.57
CA TRP A 63 15.39 -0.37 8.69
C TRP A 63 15.37 -1.05 10.07
N THR A 64 14.71 -2.19 10.23
CA THR A 64 14.61 -2.89 11.53
C THR A 64 15.42 -4.18 11.55
N GLY A 65 15.73 -4.75 10.39
CA GLY A 65 16.49 -5.98 10.23
C GLY A 65 15.87 -6.87 9.17
N GLU A 66 16.70 -7.58 8.42
CA GLU A 66 16.23 -8.49 7.38
C GLU A 66 15.51 -9.70 7.99
N PHE A 67 14.41 -10.11 7.37
CA PHE A 67 13.70 -11.34 7.76
C PHE A 67 13.62 -12.33 6.60
N THR A 68 13.59 -13.62 6.92
CA THR A 68 13.59 -14.70 5.93
C THR A 68 12.40 -14.54 4.97
N ASN A 69 12.65 -14.68 3.67
CA ASN A 69 11.66 -14.54 2.60
C ASN A 69 11.01 -13.14 2.45
N ALA A 70 11.59 -12.08 3.03
CA ALA A 70 11.06 -10.73 2.93
C ALA A 70 10.76 -10.29 1.49
N ARG A 71 11.69 -10.56 0.56
CA ARG A 71 11.50 -10.23 -0.86
C ARG A 71 10.27 -10.91 -1.45
N SER A 72 10.07 -12.20 -1.18
CA SER A 72 8.92 -12.94 -1.70
C SER A 72 7.61 -12.40 -1.13
N ILE A 73 7.56 -12.14 0.18
CA ILE A 73 6.36 -11.59 0.85
C ILE A 73 6.00 -10.20 0.32
N VAL A 74 7.00 -9.32 0.22
CA VAL A 74 6.81 -7.96 -0.31
C VAL A 74 6.32 -8.02 -1.76
N MET A 75 6.96 -8.82 -2.62
CA MET A 75 6.58 -8.90 -4.03
C MET A 75 5.20 -9.54 -4.24
N SER A 76 4.85 -10.60 -3.51
CA SER A 76 3.52 -11.23 -3.62
C SER A 76 2.41 -10.26 -3.21
N THR A 77 2.58 -9.55 -2.10
CA THR A 77 1.60 -8.56 -1.63
C THR A 77 1.53 -7.34 -2.54
N TYR A 78 2.67 -6.93 -3.12
CA TYR A 78 2.75 -5.86 -4.10
C TYR A 78 1.99 -6.19 -5.39
N PHE A 79 2.23 -7.37 -5.98
CA PHE A 79 1.54 -7.78 -7.20
C PHE A 79 0.03 -7.93 -6.97
N MET A 80 -0.37 -8.48 -5.81
CA MET A 80 -1.78 -8.58 -5.43
C MET A 80 -2.43 -7.18 -5.31
N ALA A 81 -1.71 -6.23 -4.70
CA ALA A 81 -2.15 -4.84 -4.60
C ALA A 81 -2.37 -4.21 -5.99
N GLN A 82 -1.36 -4.27 -6.85
CA GLN A 82 -1.42 -3.70 -8.20
C GLN A 82 -2.53 -4.34 -9.04
N PHE A 83 -2.67 -5.66 -8.96
CA PHE A 83 -3.70 -6.38 -9.69
C PHE A 83 -5.09 -5.92 -9.28
N TYR A 84 -5.39 -5.85 -7.98
CA TYR A 84 -6.71 -5.42 -7.51
C TYR A 84 -7.01 -3.94 -7.75
N ILE A 85 -6.02 -3.06 -7.58
CA ILE A 85 -6.20 -1.63 -7.90
C ILE A 85 -6.52 -1.46 -9.38
N THR A 86 -5.74 -2.10 -10.26
CA THR A 86 -5.93 -1.99 -11.71
C THR A 86 -7.26 -2.59 -12.14
N LEU A 87 -7.60 -3.78 -11.64
CA LEU A 87 -8.85 -4.46 -11.97
C LEU A 87 -10.07 -3.67 -11.47
N GLY A 88 -10.02 -3.15 -10.25
CA GLY A 88 -11.11 -2.33 -9.68
C GLY A 88 -11.30 -1.02 -10.43
N VAL A 89 -10.22 -0.35 -10.86
CA VAL A 89 -10.28 0.83 -11.74
C VAL A 89 -10.89 0.47 -13.09
N LEU A 90 -10.45 -0.63 -13.71
CA LEU A 90 -10.98 -1.08 -15.00
C LEU A 90 -12.48 -1.38 -14.92
N PHE A 91 -12.93 -2.14 -13.92
CA PHE A 91 -14.37 -2.38 -13.72
C PHE A 91 -15.17 -1.09 -13.48
N SER A 92 -14.58 -0.13 -12.77
CA SER A 92 -15.23 1.18 -12.54
C SER A 92 -15.39 1.98 -13.84
N SER A 93 -14.56 1.76 -14.86
CA SER A 93 -14.68 2.43 -16.16
C SER A 93 -15.67 1.77 -17.12
N LEU A 94 -16.12 0.55 -16.82
CA LEU A 94 -17.06 -0.21 -17.66
C LEU A 94 -18.52 -0.09 -17.19
N LEU A 95 -18.74 0.51 -16.00
CA LEU A 95 -20.03 0.74 -15.36
C LEU A 95 -20.38 2.23 -15.43
#